data_AF-A0A6V7VPG9-F1
#
_entry.id   AF-A0A6V7VPG9-F1
#
_cell.length_a   1.000
_cell.length_b   1.000
_cell.length_c   1.000
_cell.angle_alpha   90.00
_cell.angle_beta   90.00
_cell.angle_gamma   90.00
#
_symmetry.space_group_name_H-M   'P 1'
#
loop_
_entity.id
_entity.type
_entity.pdbx_description
1 polymer ?
#
loop_
_entity_poly.entity_id
_entity_poly.type
_entity_poly.pdbx_seq_one_letter_code
_entity_poly.pdbx_strand_id
1 'polypeptide(L)'
;MPGKIIKFNLKIPLIFLKYYNTFYTESSNGKYVPRAIFVDLEPSVIDEIRVGPYRQLFHPEQLITGKEDAANNYARGHYTIGKEHIDRVLERIRKQ
;
A
#
# COMPACT_ATOMS: atom_id res chain seq x y z
N MET A 1 -2.51 35.77 -7.42
CA MET A 1 -1.57 35.74 -6.28
C MET A 1 -1.30 34.27 -5.94
N PRO A 2 -0.11 33.72 -6.18
CA PRO A 2 0.18 32.32 -5.88
C PRO A 2 0.40 32.13 -4.37
N GLY A 3 -0.31 31.15 -3.80
CA GLY A 3 -0.28 30.81 -2.38
C GLY A 3 1.06 30.26 -1.93
N LYS A 4 1.48 30.67 -0.72
CA LYS A 4 2.69 30.18 -0.05
C LYS A 4 2.56 28.69 0.23
N ILE A 5 3.42 27.88 -0.40
CA ILE A 5 3.67 26.51 0.01
C ILE A 5 4.42 26.58 1.35
N ILE A 6 3.77 26.09 2.40
CA ILE A 6 4.38 25.93 3.73
C ILE A 6 5.48 24.88 3.59
N LYS A 7 6.75 25.30 3.64
CA LYS A 7 7.87 24.37 3.81
C LYS A 7 7.84 23.86 5.25
N PHE A 8 7.32 22.65 5.48
CA PHE A 8 7.52 21.95 6.74
C PHE A 8 8.99 21.56 6.87
N ASN A 9 9.74 22.37 7.61
CA ASN A 9 11.10 22.05 8.02
C ASN A 9 11.03 21.13 9.25
N LEU A 10 10.63 19.86 9.02
CA LEU A 10 10.74 18.86 10.07
C LEU A 10 12.23 18.56 10.26
N LYS A 11 12.82 19.04 11.36
CA LYS A 11 14.03 18.44 11.92
C LYS A 11 13.64 17.06 12.45
N ILE A 12 13.63 16.09 11.53
CA ILE A 12 13.42 14.69 11.87
C ILE A 12 14.58 14.29 12.81
N PRO A 13 14.32 13.87 14.06
CA PRO A 13 15.39 13.48 14.98
C PRO A 13 16.20 12.33 14.37
N LEU A 14 17.53 12.35 14.53
CA LEU A 14 18.47 11.39 13.95
C LEU A 14 18.13 9.92 14.26
N ILE A 15 17.37 9.68 15.33
CA ILE A 15 16.82 8.37 15.70
C ILE A 15 15.81 7.84 14.67
N PHE A 16 15.01 8.70 14.05
CA PHE A 16 14.03 8.29 13.04
C PHE A 16 14.72 7.80 11.75
N LEU A 17 15.87 8.39 11.40
CA LEU A 17 16.72 7.92 10.30
C LEU A 17 17.39 6.56 10.59
N LYS A 18 17.37 6.07 11.83
CA LYS A 18 18.00 4.79 12.19
C LYS A 18 17.08 3.58 12.02
N TYR A 19 15.76 3.80 11.99
CA TYR A 19 14.75 2.73 12.00
C TYR A 19 13.79 2.75 10.81
N TYR A 20 13.98 3.64 9.83
CA TYR A 20 13.08 3.72 8.67
C TYR A 20 13.03 2.40 7.90
N ASN A 21 14.12 1.63 7.90
CA ASN A 21 14.21 0.30 7.28
C ASN A 21 13.19 -0.70 7.84
N THR A 22 12.68 -0.47 9.06
CA THR A 22 11.59 -1.25 9.67
C THR A 22 10.31 -1.15 8.84
N PHE A 23 10.03 0.02 8.28
CA PHE A 23 8.78 0.30 7.54
C PHE A 23 8.99 0.42 6.03
N TYR A 24 10.24 0.59 5.57
CA TYR A 24 10.56 0.80 4.16
C TYR A 24 11.69 -0.13 3.71
N THR A 25 11.60 -0.56 2.45
CA THR A 25 12.67 -1.22 1.71
C THR A 25 13.33 -0.21 0.78
N GLU A 26 14.65 -0.13 0.80
CA GLU A 26 15.41 0.67 -0.17
C GLU A 26 15.64 -0.16 -1.44
N SER A 27 15.20 0.37 -2.57
CA SER A 27 15.45 -0.21 -3.89
C SER A 27 16.84 0.20 -4.39
N SER A 28 17.38 -0.55 -5.36
CA SER A 28 18.71 -0.30 -5.95
C SER A 28 18.86 1.09 -6.60
N ASN A 29 17.75 1.77 -6.89
CA ASN A 29 17.72 3.14 -7.41
C ASN A 29 17.56 4.21 -6.29
N GLY A 30 17.74 3.85 -5.02
CA GLY A 30 17.63 4.75 -3.87
C GLY A 30 16.19 5.16 -3.53
N LYS A 31 15.17 4.47 -4.08
CA LYS A 31 13.77 4.70 -3.70
C LYS A 31 13.42 3.92 -2.44
N TYR A 32 12.70 4.57 -1.52
CA TYR A 32 12.12 3.92 -0.35
C TYR A 32 10.69 3.48 -0.64
N VAL A 33 10.44 2.18 -0.62
CA VAL A 33 9.13 1.57 -0.86
C VAL A 33 8.58 1.07 0.47
N PRO A 34 7.34 1.41 0.87
CA PRO A 34 6.75 0.91 2.11
C PRO A 34 6.66 -0.62 2.12
N ARG A 35 6.92 -1.23 3.28
CA ARG A 35 6.63 -2.64 3.58
C ARG A 35 5.15 -2.78 3.94
N ALA A 36 4.29 -2.59 2.96
CA ALA A 36 2.84 -2.64 3.11
C ALA A 36 2.21 -3.44 1.96
N ILE A 37 1.03 -3.99 2.21
CA ILE A 37 0.18 -4.64 1.21
C ILE A 37 -1.24 -4.13 1.43
N PHE A 38 -1.86 -3.63 0.36
CA PHE A 38 -3.25 -3.20 0.34
C PHE A 38 -4.05 -4.27 -0.38
N VAL A 39 -5.14 -4.70 0.24
CA VAL A 39 -6.00 -5.76 -0.29
C VAL A 39 -7.43 -5.27 -0.20
N ASP A 40 -8.12 -5.32 -1.33
CA ASP A 40 -9.55 -5.10 -1.41
C ASP A 40 -10.15 -6.08 -2.43
N LEU A 41 -11.40 -6.49 -2.22
CA LEU A 41 -12.12 -7.40 -3.11
C LEU A 41 -12.71 -6.65 -4.33
N GLU A 42 -12.77 -5.32 -4.26
CA GLU A 42 -13.18 -4.45 -5.36
C GLU A 42 -12.12 -3.37 -5.62
N PRO A 43 -12.08 -2.75 -6.82
CA PRO A 43 -10.96 -1.91 -7.21
C PRO A 43 -11.01 -0.46 -6.70
N SER A 44 -12.16 0.08 -6.33
CA SER A 44 -12.41 1.53 -6.20
C SER A 44 -11.46 2.21 -5.20
N VAL A 45 -11.35 1.68 -3.97
CA VAL A 45 -10.49 2.28 -2.93
C VAL A 45 -9.01 2.21 -3.30
N ILE A 46 -8.56 1.10 -3.89
CA ILE A 46 -7.15 0.92 -4.28
C ILE A 46 -6.81 1.71 -5.55
N ASP A 47 -7.76 1.91 -6.46
CA ASP A 47 -7.57 2.72 -7.66
C ASP A 47 -7.31 4.19 -7.31
N GLU A 48 -7.91 4.71 -6.24
CA GLU A 48 -7.57 6.05 -5.72
C GLU A 48 -6.08 6.14 -5.32
N ILE A 49 -5.50 5.07 -4.78
CA ILE A 49 -4.06 5.01 -4.45
C ILE A 49 -3.23 5.00 -5.74
N ARG A 50 -3.67 4.27 -6.77
CA ARG A 50 -2.98 4.14 -8.06
C ARG A 50 -2.94 5.46 -8.85
N VAL A 51 -3.92 6.35 -8.65
CA VAL A 51 -3.96 7.67 -9.32
C VAL A 51 -3.60 8.83 -8.39
N GLY A 52 -3.55 8.59 -7.09
CA GLY A 52 -3.35 9.60 -6.06
C GLY A 52 -1.93 10.18 -5.99
N PRO A 53 -1.70 11.13 -5.07
CA PRO A 53 -0.42 11.83 -4.93
C PRO A 53 0.75 10.89 -4.60
N TYR A 54 0.47 9.75 -3.97
CA TYR A 54 1.46 8.74 -3.58
C TYR A 54 1.52 7.53 -4.54
N ARG A 55 0.98 7.64 -5.76
CA ARG A 55 0.95 6.54 -6.74
C ARG A 55 2.29 5.90 -7.08
N GLN A 56 3.39 6.64 -6.90
CA GLN A 56 4.76 6.16 -7.16
C GLN A 56 5.46 5.61 -5.91
N LEU A 57 4.82 5.70 -4.74
CA LEU A 57 5.38 5.28 -3.45
C LEU A 57 5.32 3.76 -3.28
N PHE A 58 4.22 3.15 -3.71
CA PHE A 58 3.96 1.71 -3.56
C PHE A 58 4.38 0.93 -4.80
N HIS A 59 4.82 -0.31 -4.59
CA HIS A 59 5.01 -1.22 -5.71
C HIS A 59 3.62 -1.68 -6.22
N PRO A 60 3.35 -1.69 -7.54
CA PRO A 60 2.03 -2.07 -8.06
C PRO A 60 1.53 -3.43 -7.57
N GLU A 61 2.44 -4.38 -7.39
CA GLU A 61 2.10 -5.71 -6.88
C GLU A 61 1.74 -5.75 -5.37
N GLN A 62 1.96 -4.66 -4.63
CA GLN A 62 1.47 -4.49 -3.25
C GLN A 62 0.00 -4.04 -3.22
N LEU A 63 -0.59 -3.68 -4.36
CA LEU A 63 -1.95 -3.17 -4.50
C LEU A 63 -2.87 -4.23 -5.12
N ILE A 64 -3.44 -5.08 -4.26
CA ILE A 64 -4.22 -6.26 -4.65
C ILE A 64 -5.71 -5.94 -4.69
N THR A 65 -6.33 -6.02 -5.87
CA THR A 65 -7.77 -5.85 -6.07
C THR A 65 -8.41 -7.11 -6.65
N GLY A 66 -9.65 -7.38 -6.23
CA GLY A 66 -10.58 -8.29 -6.89
C GLY A 66 -11.49 -7.57 -7.91
N LYS A 67 -12.56 -8.25 -8.31
CA LYS A 67 -13.59 -7.72 -9.24
C LYS A 67 -14.99 -7.68 -8.62
N GLU A 68 -15.16 -8.29 -7.46
CA GLU A 68 -16.46 -8.55 -6.83
C GLU A 68 -16.31 -8.36 -5.33
N ASP A 69 -17.20 -7.59 -4.71
CA ASP A 69 -17.12 -7.25 -3.29
C ASP A 69 -17.60 -8.41 -2.36
N ALA A 70 -17.46 -8.22 -1.05
CA ALA A 70 -18.07 -9.12 -0.07
C ALA A 70 -19.57 -8.81 0.19
N ALA A 71 -20.11 -7.70 -0.32
CA ALA A 71 -21.43 -7.13 0.02
C ALA A 71 -21.76 -7.16 1.52
N ASN A 72 -20.82 -6.68 2.36
CA ASN A 72 -20.95 -6.67 3.82
C ASN A 72 -21.24 -8.05 4.45
N ASN A 73 -20.93 -9.14 3.74
CA ASN A 73 -21.16 -10.51 4.20
C ASN A 73 -19.84 -11.22 4.51
N TYR A 74 -19.65 -11.58 5.78
CA TYR A 74 -18.46 -12.29 6.24
C TYR A 74 -18.26 -13.63 5.51
N ALA A 75 -19.31 -14.41 5.30
CA ALA A 75 -19.20 -15.71 4.63
C ALA A 75 -18.70 -15.56 3.19
N ARG A 76 -19.12 -14.50 2.50
CA ARG A 76 -18.65 -14.19 1.15
C ARG A 76 -17.19 -13.75 1.16
N GLY A 77 -16.80 -12.91 2.11
CA GLY A 77 -15.41 -12.50 2.30
C GLY A 77 -14.48 -13.66 2.69
N HIS A 78 -14.93 -14.61 3.50
CA HIS A 78 -14.06 -15.67 4.04
C HIS A 78 -14.08 -16.97 3.20
N TYR A 79 -15.25 -17.46 2.82
CA TYR A 79 -15.40 -18.79 2.23
C TYR A 79 -15.48 -18.82 0.71
N THR A 80 -15.98 -17.76 0.07
CA THR A 80 -16.17 -17.71 -1.39
C THR A 80 -15.23 -16.73 -2.07
N ILE A 81 -15.55 -15.45 -2.12
CA ILE A 81 -14.81 -14.45 -2.90
C ILE A 81 -13.39 -14.25 -2.38
N GLY A 82 -13.20 -14.08 -1.07
CA GLY A 82 -11.85 -13.89 -0.54
C GLY A 82 -10.96 -15.13 -0.63
N LYS A 83 -11.54 -16.34 -0.73
CA LYS A 83 -10.79 -17.58 -0.96
C LYS A 83 -10.06 -17.55 -2.31
N GLU A 84 -10.62 -16.89 -3.32
CA GLU A 84 -9.97 -16.76 -4.63
C GLU A 84 -8.73 -15.84 -4.60
N HIS A 85 -8.61 -15.01 -3.56
CA HIS A 85 -7.54 -14.01 -3.43
C HIS A 85 -6.45 -14.38 -2.42
N ILE A 86 -6.73 -15.28 -1.47
CA ILE A 86 -5.84 -15.56 -0.34
C ILE A 86 -4.45 -16.02 -0.77
N ASP A 87 -4.34 -16.89 -1.77
CA ASP A 87 -3.04 -17.41 -2.23
C ASP A 87 -2.16 -16.30 -2.81
N ARG A 88 -2.75 -15.39 -3.59
CA ARG A 88 -2.07 -14.21 -4.13
C ARG A 88 -1.61 -13.29 -3.01
N VAL A 89 -2.44 -13.06 -1.99
CA VAL A 89 -2.08 -12.22 -0.83
C VAL A 89 -0.93 -12.84 -0.04
N LEU A 90 -1.02 -14.14 0.28
CA LEU A 90 0.02 -14.87 1.00
C LEU A 90 1.35 -14.84 0.26
N GLU A 91 1.33 -15.02 -1.06
CA GLU A 91 2.54 -14.94 -1.88
C GLU A 91 3.16 -13.53 -1.86
N ARG A 92 2.35 -12.47 -1.80
CA ARG A 92 2.87 -11.10 -1.62
C ARG A 92 3.47 -10.88 -0.24
N ILE A 93 2.86 -11.43 0.82
CA ILE A 93 3.38 -11.32 2.19
C ILE A 93 4.75 -12.00 2.29
N ARG A 94 4.94 -13.18 1.69
CA ARG A 94 6.21 -13.92 1.72
C ARG A 94 7.38 -13.18 1.07
N LYS A 95 7.11 -12.21 0.18
CA LYS A 95 8.12 -11.45 -0.58
C LYS A 95 8.52 -10.11 0.07
N GLN A 96 7.94 -9.77 1.22
CA GLN A 96 8.24 -8.50 1.94
C GLN A 96 9.57 -8.56 2.70
#